data_AF-A0A353UEM0-F1
#
_entry.id   AF-A0A353UEM0-F1
#
_cell.length_a   1.000
_cell.length_b   1.000
_cell.length_c   1.000
_cell.angle_alpha   90.00
_cell.angle_beta   90.00
_cell.angle_gamma   90.00
#
_symmetry.space_group_name_H-M   'P 1'
#
loop_
_entity.id
_entity.type
_entity.pdbx_description
1 polymer ?
#
loop_
_entity_poly.entity_id
_entity_poly.type
_entity_poly.pdbx_seq_one_letter_code
_entity_poly.pdbx_strand_id
1 'polypeptide(L)'
;MEEQKGIGVDLAIASKEMIEALISESGEPSLFEEVLKANTQRHDILKVLAESPYTPENIREDAAKILQIPIEVSALLEETEEAAEQRTQTLLQKVQGLTVAEKRLLAMRGGREARSILIKDTNKQIVMAVLDNPKIKEPEIEMFARSRSIPDEALRAITRTKEWMKNYGVLLAVVTNPKTPAGVAVPLLFNLKLRDLMSLEKNRNVAEVIRTTAKKLVQARKGH
;
A
#
# COMPACT_ATOMS: atom_id res chain seq x y z
N MET A 1 28.68 -2.74 -0.34
CA MET A 1 28.55 -2.02 0.95
C MET A 1 27.64 -0.86 0.65
N GLU A 2 26.32 -1.09 0.64
CA GLU A 2 25.33 -0.06 0.31
C GLU A 2 24.43 0.12 1.53
N GLU A 3 24.52 1.33 2.09
CA GLU A 3 23.77 1.80 3.24
C GLU A 3 22.27 1.70 2.99
N GLN A 4 21.65 0.68 3.57
CA GLN A 4 20.23 0.70 3.87
C GLN A 4 20.01 1.77 4.95
N LYS A 5 19.81 3.02 4.51
CA LYS A 5 19.31 4.10 5.37
C LYS A 5 17.98 3.65 5.97
N GLY A 6 18.07 3.05 7.15
CA GLY A 6 16.96 2.50 7.90
C GLY A 6 15.89 3.57 8.10
N ILE A 7 14.72 3.33 7.53
CA ILE A 7 13.55 4.19 7.68
C ILE A 7 12.98 3.95 9.09
N GLY A 8 13.64 4.53 10.08
CA GLY A 8 13.09 5.18 11.28
C GLY A 8 11.94 4.57 12.08
N VAL A 9 11.80 3.25 12.17
CA VAL A 9 11.07 2.60 13.28
C VAL A 9 11.85 1.36 13.68
N ASP A 10 12.30 1.32 14.93
CA ASP A 10 12.95 0.14 15.49
C ASP A 10 11.89 -0.94 15.73
N LEU A 11 12.08 -2.11 15.12
CA LEU A 11 11.14 -3.24 15.22
C LEU A 11 11.00 -3.73 16.67
N ALA A 12 11.95 -3.41 17.56
CA ALA A 12 11.87 -3.73 18.98
C ALA A 12 10.76 -2.94 19.70
N ILE A 13 10.46 -1.71 19.25
CA ILE A 13 9.48 -0.81 19.89
C ILE A 13 8.16 -0.71 19.11
N ALA A 14 8.04 -1.37 17.96
CA ALA A 14 6.83 -1.37 17.15
C ALA A 14 5.65 -2.02 17.91
N SER A 15 4.42 -1.53 17.70
CA SER A 15 3.22 -2.14 18.26
C SER A 15 3.02 -3.57 17.77
N LYS A 16 2.27 -4.36 18.52
CA LYS A 16 1.91 -5.74 18.15
C LYS A 16 1.14 -5.76 16.83
N GLU A 17 0.19 -4.84 16.66
CA GLU A 17 -0.63 -4.69 15.47
C GLU A 17 0.21 -4.38 14.24
N MET A 18 1.28 -3.59 14.39
CA MET A 18 2.23 -3.31 13.31
C MET A 18 2.99 -4.56 12.87
N ILE A 19 3.50 -5.33 13.84
CA ILE A 19 4.28 -6.54 13.55
C ILE A 19 3.37 -7.60 12.92
N GLU A 20 2.14 -7.75 13.40
CA GLU A 20 1.16 -8.63 12.78
C GLU A 20 0.82 -8.21 11.35
N ALA A 21 0.62 -6.91 11.10
CA ALA A 21 0.35 -6.39 9.76
C ALA A 21 1.54 -6.63 8.80
N LEU A 22 2.77 -6.52 9.31
CA LEU A 22 3.98 -6.84 8.56
C LEU A 22 4.08 -8.34 8.24
N ILE A 23 3.80 -9.21 9.21
CA ILE A 23 3.84 -10.67 9.04
C ILE A 23 2.78 -11.15 8.04
N SER A 24 1.56 -10.60 8.08
CA SER A 24 0.50 -10.98 7.15
C SER A 24 0.76 -10.54 5.71
N GLU A 25 1.48 -9.43 5.53
CA GLU A 25 1.65 -8.78 4.22
C GLU A 25 3.01 -9.00 3.57
N SER A 26 4.05 -9.23 4.37
CA SER A 26 5.42 -9.36 3.89
C SER A 26 5.77 -10.82 3.68
N GLY A 27 6.04 -11.17 2.43
CA GLY A 27 6.60 -12.48 2.07
C GLY A 27 8.12 -12.54 2.13
N GLU A 28 8.81 -11.56 2.72
CA GLU A 28 10.29 -11.56 2.76
C GLU A 28 10.83 -12.33 3.97
N PRO A 29 11.55 -13.45 3.78
CA PRO A 29 12.10 -14.24 4.88
C PRO A 29 13.01 -13.45 5.83
N SER A 30 13.78 -12.50 5.29
CA SER A 30 14.68 -11.64 6.08
C SER A 30 13.95 -10.77 7.10
N LEU A 31 12.70 -10.37 6.83
CA LEU A 31 11.92 -9.58 7.77
C LEU A 31 11.58 -10.39 9.02
N PHE A 32 11.25 -11.67 8.86
CA PHE A 32 10.93 -12.55 9.99
C PHE A 32 12.13 -12.76 10.91
N GLU A 33 13.33 -12.89 10.34
CA GLU A 33 14.57 -12.92 11.12
C GLU A 33 14.84 -11.61 11.85
N GLU A 34 14.64 -10.46 11.18
CA GLU A 34 14.79 -9.13 11.81
C GLU A 34 13.82 -8.98 12.99
N VAL A 35 12.55 -9.36 12.81
CA VAL A 35 11.53 -9.30 13.86
C VAL A 35 11.90 -10.21 15.03
N LEU A 36 12.29 -11.45 14.77
CA LEU A 36 12.71 -12.40 15.81
C LEU A 36 13.91 -11.87 16.62
N LYS A 37 14.96 -11.39 15.93
CA LYS A 37 16.17 -10.86 16.57
C LYS A 37 15.89 -9.60 17.40
N ALA A 38 15.04 -8.70 16.90
CA ALA A 38 14.70 -7.47 17.60
C ALA A 38 13.76 -7.69 18.80
N ASN A 39 12.99 -8.78 18.82
CA ASN A 39 11.90 -9.02 19.79
C ASN A 39 12.12 -10.25 20.69
N THR A 40 13.37 -10.66 20.91
CA THR A 40 13.72 -11.84 21.73
C THR A 40 13.19 -11.81 23.17
N GLN A 41 12.89 -10.62 23.73
CA GLN A 41 12.35 -10.47 25.08
C GLN A 41 10.83 -10.20 25.11
N ARG A 42 10.19 -10.05 23.94
CA ARG A 42 8.78 -9.67 23.82
C ARG A 42 7.91 -10.90 23.57
N HIS A 43 7.38 -11.43 24.66
CA HIS A 43 6.60 -12.68 24.68
C HIS A 43 5.33 -12.60 23.81
N ASP A 44 4.68 -11.43 23.77
CA ASP A 44 3.53 -11.14 22.90
C ASP A 44 3.87 -11.32 21.41
N ILE A 45 5.05 -10.86 20.99
CA ILE A 45 5.51 -10.94 19.59
C ILE A 45 6.02 -12.35 19.24
N LEU A 46 6.75 -12.99 20.15
CA LEU A 46 7.20 -14.37 19.96
C LEU A 46 6.00 -15.32 19.81
N LYS A 47 4.92 -15.10 20.57
CA LYS A 47 3.67 -15.86 20.44
C LYS A 47 3.03 -15.65 19.06
N VAL A 48 2.96 -14.41 18.57
CA VAL A 48 2.49 -14.10 17.20
C VAL A 48 3.31 -14.82 16.13
N LEU A 49 4.64 -14.86 16.28
CA LEU A 49 5.52 -15.58 15.34
C LEU A 49 5.29 -17.10 15.38
N ALA A 50 5.04 -17.65 16.57
CA ALA A 50 4.78 -19.08 16.77
C ALA A 50 3.43 -19.51 16.17
N GLU A 51 2.40 -18.66 16.29
CA GLU A 51 1.01 -19.00 15.92
C GLU A 51 0.63 -18.60 14.49
N SER A 52 1.37 -17.71 13.84
CA SER A 52 1.00 -17.24 12.50
C SER A 52 1.16 -18.33 11.43
N PRO A 53 0.19 -18.49 10.51
CA PRO A 53 0.32 -19.40 9.37
C PRO A 53 1.31 -18.88 8.31
N TYR A 54 1.66 -17.58 8.35
CA TYR A 54 2.54 -16.93 7.38
C TYR A 54 4.02 -16.96 7.78
N THR A 55 4.34 -17.33 9.03
CA THR A 55 5.72 -17.47 9.48
C THR A 55 6.38 -18.74 8.92
N PRO A 56 7.61 -18.65 8.41
CA PRO A 56 8.42 -19.82 8.05
C PRO A 56 8.65 -20.76 9.24
N GLU A 57 8.70 -22.07 9.00
CA GLU A 57 8.83 -23.10 10.06
C GLU A 57 10.08 -22.90 10.92
N ASN A 58 11.22 -22.55 10.33
CA ASN A 58 12.47 -22.29 11.06
C ASN A 58 12.31 -21.15 12.09
N ILE A 59 11.60 -20.08 11.73
CA ILE A 59 11.35 -18.95 12.64
C ILE A 59 10.34 -19.32 13.72
N ARG A 60 9.34 -20.13 13.37
CA ARG A 60 8.34 -20.65 14.30
C ARG A 60 9.00 -21.49 15.40
N GLU A 61 9.88 -22.40 15.01
CA GLU A 61 10.65 -23.22 15.95
C GLU A 61 11.55 -22.39 16.86
N ASP A 62 12.26 -21.42 16.29
CA ASP A 62 13.18 -20.58 17.07
C ASP A 62 12.42 -19.67 18.06
N ALA A 63 11.27 -19.13 17.67
CA ALA A 63 10.38 -18.41 18.58
C ALA A 63 9.86 -19.30 19.72
N ALA A 64 9.46 -20.53 19.41
CA ALA A 64 8.99 -21.50 20.41
C ALA A 64 10.10 -21.92 21.39
N LYS A 65 11.33 -22.12 20.90
CA LYS A 65 12.52 -22.41 21.73
C LYS A 65 12.82 -21.26 22.70
N ILE A 66 12.77 -20.01 22.23
CA ILE A 66 13.02 -18.81 23.06
C ILE A 66 11.97 -18.67 24.16
N LEU A 67 10.70 -18.96 23.85
CA LEU A 67 9.61 -18.90 24.82
C LEU A 67 9.70 -19.97 25.92
N GLN A 68 10.61 -20.95 25.80
CA GLN A 68 10.76 -22.07 26.75
C GLN A 68 9.43 -22.76 27.07
N ILE A 69 8.48 -22.74 26.14
CA ILE A 69 7.18 -23.40 26.31
C ILE A 69 7.42 -24.90 26.18
N PRO A 70 7.09 -25.72 27.20
CA PRO A 70 7.04 -27.17 27.03
C PRO A 70 6.08 -27.49 25.90
N ILE A 71 6.53 -28.29 24.94
CA ILE A 71 5.77 -28.71 23.74
C ILE A 71 4.37 -29.27 24.11
N GLU A 72 4.18 -29.74 25.36
CA GLU A 72 2.92 -30.23 25.92
C GLU A 72 1.83 -29.15 26.16
N VAL A 73 2.15 -27.86 26.29
CA VAL A 73 1.13 -26.80 26.49
C VAL A 73 0.35 -26.50 25.21
N SER A 74 0.84 -26.95 24.05
CA SER A 74 0.11 -26.85 22.78
C SER A 74 -1.26 -27.53 22.83
N ALA A 75 -1.43 -28.56 23.66
CA ALA A 75 -2.70 -29.29 23.82
C ALA A 75 -3.65 -28.65 24.85
N LEU A 76 -3.14 -27.89 25.81
CA LEU A 76 -3.97 -27.17 26.80
C LEU A 76 -4.51 -25.83 26.29
N LEU A 77 -3.98 -25.35 25.15
CA LEU A 77 -4.49 -24.15 24.47
C LEU A 77 -5.77 -24.42 23.66
N GLU A 78 -6.07 -25.69 23.33
CA GLU A 78 -7.31 -26.10 22.66
C GLU A 78 -8.56 -25.76 23.52
N GLU A 79 -8.48 -25.83 24.86
CA GLU A 79 -9.60 -25.45 25.74
C GLU A 79 -9.83 -23.92 25.82
N THR A 80 -8.96 -23.11 25.23
CA THR A 80 -9.18 -21.65 25.09
C THR A 80 -9.70 -21.24 23.70
N GLU A 81 -9.88 -22.19 22.78
CA GLU A 81 -10.34 -21.93 21.42
C GLU A 81 -11.77 -21.35 21.36
N GLU A 82 -12.62 -21.62 22.35
CA GLU A 82 -13.98 -21.04 22.39
C GLU A 82 -13.99 -19.53 22.71
N ALA A 83 -12.88 -18.95 23.17
CA ALA A 83 -12.72 -17.50 23.33
C ALA A 83 -11.93 -16.84 22.18
N ALA A 84 -11.39 -17.63 21.24
CA ALA A 84 -10.54 -17.18 20.13
C ALA A 84 -11.33 -16.74 18.88
N GLU A 85 -12.67 -16.67 18.95
CA GLU A 85 -13.48 -15.86 18.04
C GLU A 85 -13.37 -14.35 18.33
N GLN A 86 -12.27 -13.90 18.94
CA GLN A 86 -11.88 -12.49 18.97
C GLN A 86 -11.43 -12.06 17.57
N ARG A 87 -12.43 -11.90 16.68
CA ARG A 87 -12.42 -11.19 15.39
C ARG A 87 -11.01 -10.92 14.89
N THR A 88 -10.44 -11.84 14.10
CA THR A 88 -9.21 -11.58 13.35
C THR A 88 -9.37 -10.24 12.64
N GLN A 89 -8.70 -9.21 13.16
CA GLN A 89 -8.88 -7.87 12.64
C GLN A 89 -8.43 -7.88 11.17
N THR A 90 -9.27 -7.33 10.29
CA THR A 90 -8.89 -7.14 8.89
C THR A 90 -7.64 -6.24 8.83
N LEU A 91 -6.82 -6.38 7.78
CA LEU A 91 -5.64 -5.53 7.62
C LEU A 91 -6.00 -4.04 7.69
N LEU A 92 -7.15 -3.65 7.17
CA LEU A 92 -7.68 -2.28 7.28
C LEU A 92 -7.85 -1.83 8.74
N GLN A 93 -8.44 -2.68 9.59
CA GLN A 93 -8.63 -2.37 11.01
C GLN A 93 -7.30 -2.25 11.75
N LYS A 94 -6.33 -3.13 11.44
CA LYS A 94 -4.97 -3.03 12.00
C LYS A 94 -4.32 -1.71 11.61
N VAL A 95 -4.33 -1.36 10.31
CA VAL A 95 -3.76 -0.11 9.79
C VAL A 95 -4.39 1.13 10.44
N GLN A 96 -5.69 1.10 10.78
CA GLN A 96 -6.35 2.21 11.45
C GLN A 96 -5.81 2.48 12.85
N GLY A 97 -5.34 1.45 13.57
CA GLY A 97 -4.72 1.58 14.89
C GLY A 97 -3.26 2.04 14.89
N LEU A 98 -2.59 2.01 13.73
CA LEU A 98 -1.17 2.32 13.62
C LEU A 98 -0.86 3.81 13.75
N THR A 99 0.28 4.11 14.39
CA THR A 99 0.84 5.47 14.41
C THR A 99 1.31 5.90 13.02
N VAL A 100 1.53 7.21 12.82
CA VAL A 100 2.03 7.74 11.54
C VAL A 100 3.38 7.13 11.15
N ALA A 101 4.26 6.90 12.13
CA ALA A 101 5.57 6.30 11.88
C ALA A 101 5.45 4.83 11.43
N GLU A 102 4.59 4.06 12.09
CA GLU A 102 4.34 2.66 11.73
C GLU A 102 3.65 2.53 10.38
N LYS A 103 2.65 3.38 10.08
CA LYS A 103 2.05 3.45 8.75
C LYS A 103 3.07 3.77 7.66
N ARG A 104 4.01 4.67 7.94
CA ARG A 104 5.10 4.99 7.01
C ARG A 104 6.03 3.79 6.80
N LEU A 105 6.38 3.06 7.86
CA LEU A 105 7.18 1.84 7.75
C LEU A 105 6.42 0.76 6.95
N LEU A 106 5.14 0.58 7.23
CA LEU A 106 4.27 -0.38 6.54
C LEU A 106 4.09 0.01 5.06
N ALA A 107 4.03 1.31 4.74
CA ALA A 107 4.00 1.79 3.36
C ALA A 107 5.26 1.39 2.57
N MET A 108 6.43 1.32 3.22
CA MET A 108 7.71 1.01 2.60
C MET A 108 8.02 -0.50 2.57
N ARG A 109 7.68 -1.23 3.64
CA ARG A 109 8.03 -2.65 3.81
C ARG A 109 6.88 -3.61 3.53
N GLY A 110 5.64 -3.14 3.64
CA GLY A 110 4.45 -3.95 3.45
C GLY A 110 4.16 -4.35 2.00
N GLY A 111 3.20 -5.25 1.87
CA GLY A 111 2.73 -5.82 0.62
C GLY A 111 1.85 -4.88 -0.21
N ARG A 112 1.27 -5.43 -1.28
CA ARG A 112 0.38 -4.70 -2.20
C ARG A 112 -0.91 -4.25 -1.51
N GLU A 113 -1.46 -5.06 -0.61
CA GLU A 113 -2.72 -4.73 0.06
C GLU A 113 -2.54 -3.56 1.04
N ALA A 114 -1.48 -3.60 1.84
CA ALA A 114 -1.07 -2.49 2.70
C ALA A 114 -0.92 -1.18 1.92
N ARG A 115 -0.22 -1.20 0.76
CA ARG A 115 -0.09 -0.01 -0.11
C ARG A 115 -1.44 0.49 -0.62
N SER A 116 -2.34 -0.40 -1.01
CA SER A 116 -3.69 -0.06 -1.50
C SER A 116 -4.59 0.58 -0.43
N ILE A 117 -4.35 0.24 0.84
CA ILE A 117 -5.00 0.88 1.98
C ILE A 117 -4.36 2.25 2.25
N LEU A 118 -3.02 2.29 2.36
CA LEU A 118 -2.27 3.48 2.78
C LEU A 118 -2.24 4.61 1.74
N ILE A 119 -2.40 4.33 0.45
CA ILE A 119 -2.48 5.37 -0.60
C ILE A 119 -3.71 6.28 -0.44
N LYS A 120 -4.70 5.84 0.34
CA LYS A 120 -5.94 6.59 0.65
C LYS A 120 -5.86 7.31 1.99
N ASP A 121 -4.72 7.26 2.68
CA ASP A 121 -4.55 7.90 3.98
C ASP A 121 -4.69 9.43 3.84
N THR A 122 -5.15 10.08 4.91
CA THR A 122 -5.32 11.53 4.96
C THR A 122 -3.99 12.25 5.08
N ASN A 123 -2.97 11.59 5.64
CA ASN A 123 -1.64 12.15 5.81
C ASN A 123 -0.80 12.03 4.52
N LYS A 124 -0.42 13.18 3.97
CA LYS A 124 0.40 13.29 2.76
C LYS A 124 1.73 12.54 2.84
N GLN A 125 2.38 12.51 4.01
CA GLN A 125 3.67 11.85 4.18
C GLN A 125 3.57 10.33 3.99
N ILE A 126 2.46 9.73 4.39
CA ILE A 126 2.21 8.29 4.22
C ILE A 126 1.96 7.99 2.75
N VAL A 127 1.13 8.80 2.09
CA VAL A 127 0.84 8.67 0.65
C VAL A 127 2.12 8.76 -0.17
N MET A 128 3.01 9.71 0.13
CA MET A 128 4.31 9.82 -0.54
C MET A 128 5.18 8.60 -0.27
N ALA A 129 5.24 8.11 0.97
CA ALA A 129 5.97 6.88 1.28
C ALA A 129 5.46 5.65 0.50
N VAL A 130 4.15 5.55 0.24
CA VAL A 130 3.62 4.49 -0.64
C VAL A 130 4.12 4.64 -2.07
N LEU A 131 4.13 5.87 -2.61
CA LEU A 131 4.60 6.15 -3.97
C LEU A 131 6.11 6.01 -4.14
N ASP A 132 6.88 6.26 -3.07
CA ASP A 132 8.34 6.11 -3.02
C ASP A 132 8.76 4.65 -2.73
N ASN A 133 7.82 3.72 -2.56
CA ASN A 133 8.13 2.33 -2.27
C ASN A 133 8.87 1.68 -3.46
N PRO A 134 10.07 1.11 -3.28
CA PRO A 134 10.86 0.53 -4.37
C PRO A 134 10.21 -0.69 -5.05
N LYS A 135 9.22 -1.32 -4.40
CA LYS A 135 8.50 -2.50 -4.90
C LYS A 135 7.22 -2.14 -5.66
N ILE A 136 6.88 -0.86 -5.78
CA ILE A 136 5.69 -0.41 -6.50
C ILE A 136 5.84 -0.66 -8.00
N LYS A 137 4.78 -1.17 -8.63
CA LYS A 137 4.76 -1.44 -10.08
C LYS A 137 3.73 -0.58 -10.80
N GLU A 138 3.90 -0.40 -12.10
CA GLU A 138 3.00 0.41 -12.94
C GLU A 138 1.52 -0.02 -12.89
N PRO A 139 1.17 -1.32 -12.82
CA PRO A 139 -0.23 -1.74 -12.67
C PRO A 139 -0.85 -1.27 -11.34
N GLU A 140 -0.06 -1.17 -10.28
CA GLU A 140 -0.53 -0.60 -9.00
C GLU A 140 -0.77 0.91 -9.14
N ILE A 141 0.16 1.62 -9.79
CA ILE A 141 0.01 3.06 -10.06
C ILE A 141 -1.24 3.34 -10.89
N GLU A 142 -1.53 2.55 -11.93
CA GLU A 142 -2.76 2.69 -12.71
C GLU A 142 -4.00 2.49 -11.83
N MET A 143 -3.99 1.46 -10.99
CA MET A 143 -5.08 1.17 -10.05
C MET A 143 -5.29 2.33 -9.06
N PHE A 144 -4.21 2.90 -8.52
CA PHE A 144 -4.24 4.05 -7.63
C PHE A 144 -4.78 5.29 -8.34
N ALA A 145 -4.26 5.60 -9.53
CA ALA A 145 -4.70 6.74 -10.33
C ALA A 145 -6.17 6.66 -10.75
N ARG A 146 -6.75 5.45 -10.86
CA ARG A 146 -8.17 5.24 -11.16
C ARG A 146 -9.07 5.40 -9.93
N SER A 147 -8.51 5.30 -8.73
CA SER A 147 -9.25 5.33 -7.47
C SER A 147 -9.84 6.72 -7.19
N ARG A 148 -11.14 6.78 -6.86
CA ARG A 148 -11.81 8.04 -6.46
C ARG A 148 -11.46 8.49 -5.04
N SER A 149 -10.91 7.60 -4.22
CA SER A 149 -10.50 7.92 -2.85
C SER A 149 -9.10 8.50 -2.77
N ILE A 150 -8.27 8.38 -3.82
CA ILE A 150 -6.90 8.89 -3.82
C ILE A 150 -6.86 10.41 -3.58
N PRO A 151 -5.92 10.95 -2.79
CA PRO A 151 -5.76 12.39 -2.66
C PRO A 151 -5.17 13.01 -3.92
N ASP A 152 -5.51 14.28 -4.17
CA ASP A 152 -5.05 15.05 -5.34
C ASP A 152 -3.53 15.22 -5.39
N GLU A 153 -2.90 15.30 -4.21
CA GLU A 153 -1.45 15.33 -4.06
C GLU A 153 -0.77 14.07 -4.63
N ALA A 154 -1.36 12.89 -4.44
CA ALA A 154 -0.82 11.65 -4.99
C ALA A 154 -0.90 11.66 -6.52
N LEU A 155 -2.01 12.16 -7.08
CA LEU A 155 -2.16 12.33 -8.53
C LEU A 155 -1.11 13.29 -9.09
N ARG A 156 -0.82 14.40 -8.39
CA ARG A 156 0.28 15.30 -8.74
C ARG A 156 1.64 14.59 -8.73
N ALA A 157 1.94 13.82 -7.69
CA ALA A 157 3.18 13.05 -7.61
C ALA A 157 3.28 12.05 -8.77
N ILE A 158 2.21 11.30 -9.06
CA ILE A 158 2.15 10.36 -10.18
C ILE A 158 2.46 11.06 -11.51
N THR A 159 1.90 12.25 -11.74
CA THR A 159 2.13 13.01 -12.98
C THR A 159 3.55 13.57 -13.13
N ARG A 160 4.27 13.77 -12.02
CA ARG A 160 5.66 14.25 -12.04
C ARG A 160 6.64 13.12 -12.39
N THR A 161 6.28 11.88 -12.11
CA THR A 161 7.09 10.70 -12.42
C THR A 161 6.95 10.33 -13.90
N LYS A 162 7.95 10.71 -14.70
CA LYS A 162 7.96 10.50 -16.16
C LYS A 162 7.79 9.04 -16.57
N GLU A 163 8.35 8.11 -15.80
CA GLU A 163 8.30 6.68 -16.10
C GLU A 163 6.86 6.15 -16.11
N TRP A 164 6.09 6.48 -15.08
CA TRP A 164 4.68 6.09 -15.00
C TRP A 164 3.84 6.77 -16.09
N MET A 165 4.14 8.02 -16.43
CA MET A 165 3.42 8.76 -17.46
C MET A 165 3.68 8.26 -18.90
N LYS A 166 4.70 7.43 -19.14
CA LYS A 166 4.87 6.71 -20.41
C LYS A 166 3.81 5.61 -20.59
N ASN A 167 3.27 5.08 -19.48
CA ASN A 167 2.22 4.09 -19.54
C ASN A 167 0.88 4.76 -19.88
N TYR A 168 0.31 4.38 -21.02
CA TYR A 168 -0.98 4.92 -21.48
C TYR A 168 -2.12 4.68 -20.49
N GLY A 169 -2.12 3.52 -19.81
CA GLY A 169 -3.13 3.18 -18.79
C GLY A 169 -3.11 4.16 -17.62
N VAL A 170 -1.91 4.47 -17.11
CA VAL A 170 -1.72 5.46 -16.04
C VAL A 170 -2.13 6.85 -16.51
N LEU A 171 -1.70 7.28 -17.71
CA LEU A 171 -2.04 8.58 -18.27
C LEU A 171 -3.56 8.74 -18.40
N LEU A 172 -4.25 7.74 -18.96
CA LEU A 172 -5.71 7.75 -19.08
C LEU A 172 -6.40 7.73 -17.71
N ALA A 173 -5.90 6.94 -16.75
CA ALA A 173 -6.45 6.86 -15.40
C ALA A 173 -6.37 8.22 -14.69
N VAL A 174 -5.24 8.92 -14.78
CA VAL A 174 -5.07 10.28 -14.23
C VAL A 174 -6.05 11.25 -14.87
N VAL A 175 -6.14 11.30 -16.21
CA VAL A 175 -7.02 12.27 -16.89
C VAL A 175 -8.50 12.03 -16.61
N THR A 176 -8.90 10.77 -16.43
CA THR A 176 -10.30 10.39 -16.19
C THR A 176 -10.71 10.50 -14.72
N ASN A 177 -9.79 10.72 -13.80
CA ASN A 177 -10.07 10.80 -12.37
C ASN A 177 -10.71 12.15 -11.99
N PRO A 178 -11.86 12.16 -11.27
CA PRO A 178 -12.53 13.39 -10.83
C PRO A 178 -11.66 14.29 -9.91
N LYS A 179 -10.71 13.71 -9.17
CA LYS A 179 -9.83 14.43 -8.24
C LYS A 179 -8.58 14.99 -8.90
N THR A 180 -8.34 14.71 -10.17
CA THR A 180 -7.19 15.28 -10.88
C THR A 180 -7.40 16.78 -11.10
N PRO A 181 -6.48 17.64 -10.62
CA PRO A 181 -6.58 19.07 -10.88
C PRO A 181 -6.57 19.36 -12.38
N ALA A 182 -7.48 20.22 -12.85
CA ALA A 182 -7.64 20.50 -14.28
C ALA A 182 -6.34 20.99 -14.94
N GLY A 183 -5.53 21.80 -14.23
CA GLY A 183 -4.24 22.27 -14.72
C GLY A 183 -3.23 21.17 -15.00
N VAL A 184 -3.35 20.01 -14.33
CA VAL A 184 -2.51 18.84 -14.57
C VAL A 184 -3.08 17.98 -15.70
N ALA A 185 -4.41 17.82 -15.76
CA ALA A 185 -5.05 16.98 -16.76
C ALA A 185 -5.04 17.56 -18.18
N VAL A 186 -5.20 18.88 -18.33
CA VAL A 186 -5.35 19.53 -19.65
C VAL A 186 -4.16 19.30 -20.59
N PRO A 187 -2.89 19.47 -20.16
CA PRO A 187 -1.73 19.16 -21.02
C PRO A 187 -1.65 17.69 -21.43
N LEU A 188 -2.16 16.78 -20.61
CA LEU A 188 -2.11 15.34 -20.89
C LEU A 188 -3.11 14.91 -21.99
N LEU A 189 -4.13 15.73 -22.28
CA LEU A 189 -5.11 15.45 -23.32
C LEU A 189 -4.49 15.32 -24.71
N PHE A 190 -3.41 16.04 -24.98
CA PHE A 190 -2.72 15.98 -26.27
C PHE A 190 -2.11 14.60 -26.55
N ASN A 191 -1.78 13.85 -25.49
CA ASN A 191 -1.19 12.51 -25.58
C ASN A 191 -2.23 11.39 -25.66
N LEU A 192 -3.53 11.70 -25.54
CA LEU A 192 -4.60 10.71 -25.62
C LEU A 192 -4.96 10.32 -27.05
N LYS A 193 -5.42 9.07 -27.22
CA LYS A 193 -5.97 8.58 -28.49
C LYS A 193 -7.35 9.19 -28.76
N LEU A 194 -7.71 9.31 -30.04
CA LEU A 194 -8.98 9.92 -30.47
C LEU A 194 -10.20 9.25 -29.85
N ARG A 195 -10.20 7.91 -29.75
CA ARG A 195 -11.28 7.13 -29.12
C ARG A 195 -11.54 7.56 -27.68
N ASP A 196 -10.48 7.75 -26.90
CA ASP A 196 -10.60 8.07 -25.48
C ASP A 196 -10.95 9.54 -25.26
N LEU A 197 -10.49 10.44 -26.13
CA LEU A 197 -10.94 11.84 -26.14
C LEU A 197 -12.45 11.96 -26.40
N MET A 198 -12.99 11.17 -27.34
CA MET A 198 -14.45 11.12 -27.59
C MET A 198 -15.23 10.61 -26.39
N SER A 199 -14.68 9.63 -25.65
CA SER A 199 -15.28 9.15 -24.40
C SER A 199 -15.22 10.22 -23.31
N LEU A 200 -14.11 10.96 -23.23
CA LEU A 200 -13.87 11.98 -22.22
C LEU A 200 -14.80 13.19 -22.38
N GLU A 201 -15.07 13.64 -23.61
CA GLU A 201 -16.03 14.70 -23.90
C GLU A 201 -17.41 14.43 -23.27
N LYS A 202 -17.85 13.17 -23.26
CA LYS A 202 -19.16 12.76 -22.74
C LYS A 202 -19.14 12.44 -21.24
N ASN A 203 -17.96 12.33 -20.63
CA ASN A 203 -17.81 11.83 -19.26
C ASN A 203 -18.08 12.92 -18.22
N ARG A 204 -19.26 12.90 -17.59
CA ARG A 204 -19.65 13.88 -16.55
C ARG A 204 -18.87 13.79 -15.24
N ASN A 205 -18.01 12.77 -15.07
CA ASN A 205 -17.20 12.63 -13.87
C ASN A 205 -15.94 13.51 -13.89
N VAL A 206 -15.55 14.09 -15.04
CA VAL A 206 -14.38 14.97 -15.13
C VAL A 206 -14.78 16.43 -15.21
N ALA A 207 -13.86 17.33 -14.84
CA ALA A 207 -14.10 18.77 -14.82
C ALA A 207 -14.54 19.30 -16.20
N GLU A 208 -15.43 20.31 -16.20
CA GLU A 208 -15.98 20.95 -17.41
C GLU A 208 -14.88 21.33 -18.41
N VAL A 209 -13.82 21.98 -17.90
CA VAL A 209 -12.67 22.45 -18.71
C VAL A 209 -11.98 21.31 -19.46
N ILE A 210 -11.89 20.13 -18.83
CA ILE A 210 -11.29 18.94 -19.45
C ILE A 210 -12.19 18.46 -20.60
N ARG A 211 -13.51 18.40 -20.38
CA ARG A 211 -14.48 18.00 -21.41
C ARG A 211 -14.50 18.93 -22.60
N THR A 212 -14.55 20.24 -22.36
CA THR A 212 -14.56 21.26 -23.42
C THR A 212 -13.28 21.23 -24.23
N THR A 213 -12.13 21.00 -23.59
CA THR A 213 -10.83 20.90 -24.27
C THR A 213 -10.74 19.61 -25.09
N ALA A 214 -11.19 18.48 -24.54
CA ALA A 214 -11.27 17.22 -25.26
C ALA A 214 -12.15 17.34 -26.51
N LYS A 215 -13.32 17.99 -26.41
CA LYS A 215 -14.20 18.26 -27.55
C LYS A 215 -13.51 19.03 -28.67
N LYS A 216 -12.79 20.11 -28.34
CA LYS A 216 -12.01 20.90 -29.31
C LYS A 216 -10.95 20.04 -30.02
N LEU A 217 -10.23 19.20 -29.26
CA LEU A 217 -9.23 18.29 -29.82
C LEU A 217 -9.84 17.22 -30.73
N VAL A 218 -11.01 16.67 -30.38
CA VAL A 218 -11.74 15.72 -31.23
C VAL A 218 -12.15 16.36 -32.54
N GLN A 219 -12.70 17.58 -32.50
CA GLN A 219 -13.09 18.32 -33.71
C GLN A 219 -11.90 18.61 -34.61
N ALA A 220 -10.79 19.10 -34.04
CA ALA A 220 -9.57 19.38 -34.79
C ALA A 220 -8.99 18.12 -35.46
N ARG A 221 -9.02 16.96 -34.78
CA ARG A 221 -8.48 15.70 -35.31
C ARG A 221 -9.40 14.97 -36.29
N LYS A 222 -10.71 15.23 -36.27
CA LYS A 222 -11.67 14.67 -37.23
C LYS A 222 -11.79 15.50 -38.52
N GLY A 223 -11.36 16.76 -38.48
CA GLY A 223 -11.32 17.64 -39.65
C GLY A 223 -10.11 17.39 -40.57
N HIS A 224 -9.22 16.48 -40.19
CA HIS A 224 -8.14 15.92 -40.99
C HIS A 224 -8.45 14.46 -41.32
#